data_AF-A0A2U2ZKC0-F1
#
_entry.id   AF-A0A2U2ZKC0-F1
#
_cell.length_a   1.000
_cell.length_b   1.000
_cell.length_c   1.000
_cell.angle_alpha   90.00
_cell.angle_beta   90.00
_cell.angle_gamma   90.00
#
_symmetry.space_group_name_H-M   'P 1'
#
loop_
_entity.id
_entity.type
_entity.pdbx_description
1 polymer ?
#
loop_
_entity_poly.entity_id
_entity_poly.type
_entity_poly.pdbx_seq_one_letter_code
_entity_poly.pdbx_strand_id
1 'polypeptide(L)'
;EAVEIVAAAHVHTIKTYGPDRIAGFSPIPAMSMASHAAGARFHSLIGAPMLSFYDWYADLPVASPQVFGDQTDVPESGDWWDAAYLMMWG
;
A
#
# COMPACT_ATOMS: atom_id res chain seq x y z
N GLU A 1 -14.19 13.31 22.42
CA GLU A 1 -15.07 13.75 21.32
C GLU A 1 -14.71 13.14 19.97
N ALA A 2 -13.66 13.58 19.26
CA ALA A 2 -13.36 13.08 17.91
C ALA A 2 -13.18 11.55 17.81
N VAL A 3 -12.39 10.95 18.70
CA VAL A 3 -12.17 9.49 18.72
C VAL A 3 -13.46 8.71 19.00
N GLU A 4 -14.33 9.25 19.84
CA GLU A 4 -15.60 8.62 20.20
C GLU A 4 -16.57 8.61 19.02
N ILE A 5 -16.67 9.73 18.29
CA ILE A 5 -17.48 9.82 17.07
C ILE A 5 -16.98 8.84 16.01
N VAL A 6 -15.66 8.77 15.79
CA VAL A 6 -15.05 7.83 14.83
C VAL A 6 -15.34 6.39 15.24
N ALA A 7 -15.15 6.02 16.51
CA ALA A 7 -15.42 4.67 16.99
C ALA A 7 -16.91 4.29 16.85
N ALA A 8 -17.83 5.20 17.22
CA ALA A 8 -19.26 4.99 17.07
C ALA A 8 -19.67 4.77 15.61
N ALA A 9 -19.09 5.55 14.68
CA ALA A 9 -19.31 5.39 13.25
C ALA A 9 -18.80 4.02 12.74
N HIS A 10 -17.61 3.59 13.17
CA HIS A 10 -17.08 2.26 12.80
C HIS A 10 -17.99 1.13 13.30
N VAL A 11 -18.38 1.18 14.58
CA VAL A 11 -19.28 0.16 15.17
C VAL A 11 -20.63 0.13 14.45
N HIS A 12 -21.22 1.29 14.16
CA HIS A 12 -22.49 1.39 13.45
C HIS A 12 -22.39 0.82 12.03
N THR A 13 -21.36 1.21 11.27
CA THR A 13 -21.16 0.75 9.90
C THR A 13 -20.93 -0.76 9.84
N ILE A 14 -20.06 -1.30 10.70
CA ILE A 14 -19.81 -2.75 10.79
C ILE A 14 -21.12 -3.50 11.08
N LYS A 15 -21.88 -3.05 12.07
CA LYS A 15 -23.13 -3.71 12.49
C LYS A 15 -24.22 -3.66 11.41
N THR A 16 -24.31 -2.56 10.66
CA THR A 16 -25.43 -2.28 9.76
C THR A 16 -25.15 -2.75 8.32
N TYR A 17 -23.91 -2.62 7.86
CA TYR A 17 -23.54 -2.83 6.46
C TYR A 17 -22.40 -3.83 6.24
N GLY A 18 -21.66 -4.18 7.29
CA GLY A 18 -20.49 -5.05 7.22
C GLY A 18 -19.16 -4.27 7.32
N PRO A 19 -18.07 -4.96 7.69
CA PRO A 19 -16.77 -4.31 7.93
C PRO A 19 -16.08 -3.81 6.66
N ASP A 20 -16.41 -4.39 5.51
CA ASP A 20 -15.92 -3.99 4.19
C ASP A 20 -16.49 -2.67 3.66
N ARG A 21 -17.41 -2.02 4.41
CA ARG A 21 -17.89 -0.66 4.14
C ARG A 21 -17.03 0.43 4.80
N ILE A 22 -15.97 0.02 5.48
CA ILE A 22 -14.93 0.88 6.02
C ILE A 22 -13.67 0.58 5.21
N ALA A 23 -12.91 1.61 4.82
CA ALA A 23 -11.67 1.40 4.08
C ALA A 23 -10.57 2.31 4.61
N GLY A 24 -9.35 1.77 4.67
CA GLY A 24 -8.14 2.52 4.99
C GLY A 24 -7.30 2.75 3.74
N PHE A 25 -6.76 3.95 3.56
CA PHE A 25 -5.77 4.26 2.54
C PHE A 25 -4.52 4.84 3.20
N SER A 26 -3.39 4.16 3.06
CA SER A 26 -2.08 4.62 3.51
C SER A 26 -1.03 4.00 2.58
N PRO A 27 -0.34 4.79 1.74
CA PRO A 27 0.57 4.26 0.73
C PRO A 27 1.97 3.99 1.30
N ILE A 28 2.82 3.33 0.49
CA ILE A 28 4.29 3.21 0.63
C ILE A 28 4.76 2.92 2.08
N PRO A 29 4.59 1.67 2.57
CA PRO A 29 5.03 1.28 3.91
C PRO A 29 6.54 1.43 4.14
N ALA A 30 7.36 1.30 3.09
CA ALA A 30 8.82 1.36 3.18
C ALA A 30 9.34 2.71 3.70
N MET A 31 8.61 3.82 3.48
CA MET A 31 9.03 5.15 3.96
C MET A 31 8.82 5.33 5.47
N SER A 32 7.82 4.66 6.06
CA SER A 32 7.51 4.78 7.49
C SER A 32 6.70 3.58 8.01
N MET A 33 7.37 2.44 8.18
CA MET A 33 6.73 1.14 8.43
C MET A 33 5.76 1.14 9.62
N ALA A 34 6.17 1.71 10.76
CA ALA A 34 5.33 1.75 11.96
C ALA A 34 4.08 2.62 11.78
N SER A 35 4.23 3.77 11.11
CA SER A 35 3.13 4.70 10.83
C SER A 35 2.09 4.06 9.91
N HIS A 36 2.53 3.39 8.85
CA HIS A 36 1.64 2.62 7.97
C HIS A 36 0.96 1.47 8.72
N ALA A 37 1.74 0.69 9.48
CA ALA A 37 1.25 -0.49 10.20
C ALA A 37 0.19 -0.15 11.27
N ALA A 38 0.26 1.03 11.89
CA ALA A 38 -0.73 1.46 12.89
C ALA A 38 -2.15 1.47 12.30
N GLY A 39 -2.32 2.11 11.13
CA GLY A 39 -3.60 2.14 10.43
C GLY A 39 -3.98 0.79 9.84
N ALA A 40 -3.04 0.11 9.17
CA ALA A 40 -3.29 -1.16 8.52
C ALA A 40 -3.75 -2.24 9.52
N ARG A 41 -3.05 -2.36 10.65
CA ARG A 41 -3.40 -3.33 11.69
C ARG A 41 -4.78 -3.07 12.28
N PHE A 42 -5.13 -1.80 12.54
CA PHE A 42 -6.46 -1.45 13.04
C PHE A 42 -7.56 -1.90 12.07
N HIS A 43 -7.44 -1.54 10.78
CA HIS A 43 -8.41 -1.90 9.75
C HIS A 43 -8.52 -3.42 9.58
N SER A 44 -7.39 -4.13 9.51
CA SER A 44 -7.41 -5.60 9.39
C SER A 44 -8.05 -6.29 10.59
N LEU A 45 -7.84 -5.80 11.83
CA LEU A 45 -8.44 -6.39 13.03
C LEU A 45 -9.97 -6.23 13.09
N ILE A 46 -10.51 -5.16 12.53
CA ILE A 46 -11.96 -4.95 12.44
C ILE A 46 -12.58 -5.56 11.17
N GLY A 47 -11.77 -6.19 10.31
CA GLY A 47 -12.19 -6.80 9.04
C GLY A 47 -12.35 -5.83 7.88
N ALA A 48 -11.83 -4.60 8.00
CA ALA A 48 -11.89 -3.57 6.96
C ALA A 48 -10.72 -3.70 5.97
N PRO A 49 -10.96 -3.52 4.66
CA PRO A 49 -9.92 -3.54 3.63
C PRO A 49 -8.93 -2.37 3.76
N MET A 50 -7.68 -2.66 3.44
CA MET A 50 -6.67 -1.68 3.09
C MET A 50 -6.60 -1.57 1.56
N LEU A 51 -6.66 -0.35 1.05
CA LEU A 51 -6.58 -0.08 -0.39
C LEU A 51 -5.13 -0.16 -0.89
N SER A 52 -4.94 -0.68 -2.11
CA SER A 52 -3.63 -0.75 -2.77
C SER A 52 -3.14 0.64 -3.21
N PHE A 53 -1.86 0.74 -3.51
CA PHE A 53 -1.24 2.00 -3.93
C PHE A 53 -0.34 1.85 -5.16
N TYR A 54 0.42 0.76 -5.28
CA TYR A 54 1.48 0.67 -6.29
C TYR A 54 0.93 0.57 -7.73
N ASP A 55 -0.15 -0.19 -7.89
CA ASP A 55 -0.97 -0.24 -9.10
C ASP A 55 -1.74 1.07 -9.34
N TRP A 56 -2.35 1.63 -8.30
CA TRP A 56 -3.14 2.86 -8.38
C TRP A 56 -2.30 4.08 -8.78
N TYR A 57 -1.06 4.16 -8.31
CA TYR A 57 -0.11 5.22 -8.66
C TYR A 57 0.51 5.04 -10.04
N ALA A 58 0.25 3.91 -10.71
CA ALA A 58 0.91 3.51 -11.95
C ALA A 58 2.43 3.33 -11.82
N ASP A 59 2.92 3.10 -10.59
CA ASP A 59 4.33 2.79 -10.33
C ASP A 59 4.63 1.29 -10.50
N LEU A 60 3.60 0.43 -10.47
CA LEU A 60 3.70 -0.99 -10.79
C LEU A 60 3.97 -1.17 -12.29
N PRO A 61 5.18 -1.62 -12.69
CA PRO A 61 5.45 -1.96 -14.08
C PRO A 61 4.73 -3.26 -14.42
N VAL A 62 3.54 -3.18 -15.02
CA VAL A 62 2.68 -4.34 -15.33
C VAL A 62 3.42 -5.44 -16.12
N ALA A 63 4.43 -5.06 -16.90
CA ALA A 63 5.29 -6.00 -17.62
C ALA A 63 6.13 -6.90 -16.69
N SER A 64 6.55 -6.43 -15.50
CA SER A 64 7.38 -7.22 -14.59
C SER A 64 6.66 -8.49 -14.11
N PRO A 65 5.42 -8.43 -13.57
CA PRO A 65 4.68 -9.64 -13.25
C PRO A 65 4.40 -10.53 -14.47
N GLN A 66 4.19 -9.94 -15.64
CA GLN A 66 3.89 -10.70 -16.87
C GLN A 66 5.09 -11.49 -17.39
N VAL A 67 6.29 -10.93 -17.30
CA VAL A 67 7.52 -11.53 -17.84
C VAL A 67 8.26 -12.37 -16.79
N PHE A 68 8.31 -11.88 -15.56
CA PHE A 68 9.16 -12.43 -14.50
C PHE A 68 8.38 -13.03 -13.33
N GLY A 69 7.06 -12.77 -13.24
CA GLY A 69 6.26 -13.22 -12.10
C GLY A 69 6.55 -12.48 -10.79
N ASP A 70 7.25 -11.34 -10.86
CA ASP A 70 7.62 -10.51 -9.71
C ASP A 70 6.97 -9.12 -9.77
N GLN A 71 6.66 -8.54 -8.61
CA GLN A 71 6.04 -7.22 -8.50
C GLN A 71 6.96 -6.16 -9.12
N THR A 72 8.15 -6.00 -8.54
CA THR A 72 9.27 -5.18 -9.03
C THR A 72 10.50 -5.55 -8.23
N ASP A 73 11.60 -5.84 -8.92
CA ASP A 73 12.95 -5.88 -8.35
C ASP A 73 13.90 -5.14 -9.31
N VAL A 74 14.77 -4.30 -8.77
CA VAL A 74 15.66 -3.41 -9.55
C VAL A 74 17.04 -3.36 -8.91
N PRO A 75 18.12 -3.24 -9.72
CA PRO A 75 19.47 -3.08 -9.19
C PRO A 75 19.60 -1.79 -8.36
N GLU A 76 20.45 -1.81 -7.34
CA GLU A 76 20.70 -0.62 -6.54
C GLU A 76 21.42 0.47 -7.35
N SER A 77 21.39 1.72 -6.87
CA SER A 77 22.09 2.81 -7.56
C SER A 77 23.62 2.66 -7.55
N GLY A 78 24.17 1.82 -6.66
CA GLY A 78 25.58 1.43 -6.66
C GLY A 78 25.99 0.63 -7.90
N ASP A 79 25.14 -0.31 -8.33
CA ASP A 79 25.38 -1.17 -9.51
C ASP A 79 25.46 -0.36 -10.81
N TRP A 80 24.97 0.88 -10.84
CA TRP A 80 25.09 1.76 -12.01
C TRP A 80 26.56 2.04 -12.36
N TRP A 81 27.47 1.98 -11.36
CA TRP A 81 28.90 2.22 -11.57
C TRP A 81 29.60 1.07 -12.30
N ASP A 82 29.02 -0.13 -12.27
CA ASP A 82 29.56 -1.32 -12.94
C ASP A 82 29.15 -1.39 -14.44
N ALA A 83 28.25 -0.50 -14.88
CA ALA A 83 27.78 -0.47 -16.26
C ALA A 83 28.81 0.15 -17.21
N ALA A 84 29.28 -0.60 -18.20
CA ALA A 84 30.10 -0.06 -19.30
C ALA A 84 29.30 0.83 -20.26
N TYR A 85 27.96 0.69 -20.26
CA TYR A 85 27.02 1.50 -21.04
C TYR A 85 25.71 1.66 -20.27
N LEU A 86 25.23 2.89 -20.11
CA LEU A 86 24.01 3.23 -19.37
C LEU A 86 23.07 4.04 -20.27
N MET A 87 21.79 3.65 -20.32
CA MET A 87 20.73 4.38 -21.02
C MET A 87 19.67 4.84 -20.02
N MET A 88 19.31 6.13 -20.08
CA MET A 88 18.23 6.70 -19.28
C MET A 88 16.99 6.85 -20.16
N TRP A 89 15.90 6.16 -19.82
CA TRP A 89 14.70 6.15 -20.65
C TRP A 89 13.42 6.15 -19.81
N GLY A 90 12.79 7.33 -19.72
CA GLY A 90 11.43 7.52 -19.20
C GLY A 90 11.22 7.04 -17.78
#